data_AF-A0A7Z9C9Y8-F1
#
_entry.id   AF-A0A7Z9C9Y8-F1
#
_cell.length_a   1.000
_cell.length_b   1.000
_cell.length_c   1.000
_cell.angle_alpha   90.00
_cell.angle_beta   90.00
_cell.angle_gamma   90.00
#
_symmetry.space_group_name_H-M   'P 1'
#
loop_
_entity.id
_entity.type
_entity.pdbx_description
1 polymer ?
#
loop_
_entity_poly.entity_id
_entity_poly.type
_entity_poly.pdbx_seq_one_letter_code
_entity_poly.pdbx_strand_id
1 'polypeptide(L)'
;MERQLSIIEIGAGPENKDDEGPGEIEFSVLQALSELEEQGLLNGKYIAIAATLKKTARAVDRGLSYGGKISVATAQLTKQLFDTLDKLPQPQGDTGSVFDTLDATISALTMEALA
;
A
#
# COMPACT_ATOMS: atom_id res chain seq x y z
N MET A 1 -34.76 -22.54 49.25
CA MET A 1 -34.91 -23.25 47.97
C MET A 1 -34.62 -22.25 46.88
N GLU A 2 -33.33 -22.08 46.58
CA GLU A 2 -32.79 -21.04 45.72
C GLU A 2 -32.88 -21.49 44.26
N ARG A 3 -33.54 -20.71 43.40
CA ARG A 3 -33.47 -20.89 41.95
C ARG A 3 -32.37 -19.98 41.42
N GLN A 4 -31.23 -20.58 41.09
CA GLN A 4 -30.13 -19.93 40.37
C GLN A 4 -30.64 -19.41 39.02
N LEU A 5 -30.43 -18.11 38.79
CA LEU A 5 -30.49 -17.50 37.47
C LEU A 5 -29.18 -17.86 36.75
N SER A 6 -29.30 -18.65 35.69
CA SER A 6 -28.22 -18.97 34.76
C SER A 6 -27.72 -17.69 34.08
N ILE A 7 -26.50 -17.28 34.42
CA ILE A 7 -25.75 -16.24 33.71
C ILE A 7 -25.41 -16.81 32.33
N ILE A 8 -25.91 -16.15 31.29
CA ILE A 8 -25.47 -16.36 29.92
C ILE A 8 -24.03 -15.86 29.85
N GLU A 9 -23.07 -16.78 29.74
CA GLU A 9 -21.72 -16.44 29.27
C GLU A 9 -21.84 -15.91 27.84
N ILE A 10 -21.96 -14.59 27.71
CA ILE A 10 -21.67 -13.93 26.44
C ILE A 10 -20.15 -14.07 26.28
N GLY A 11 -19.75 -15.10 25.52
CA GLY A 11 -18.38 -15.28 25.09
C GLY A 11 -17.87 -13.97 24.52
N ALA A 12 -16.88 -13.40 25.20
CA ALA A 12 -16.10 -12.29 24.69
C ALA A 12 -15.60 -12.70 23.30
N GLY A 13 -16.14 -12.07 22.25
CA GLY A 13 -15.55 -12.13 20.93
C GLY A 13 -14.09 -11.69 21.01
N PRO A 14 -13.23 -12.15 20.09
CA PRO A 14 -11.81 -11.83 20.15
C PRO A 14 -11.65 -10.32 20.25
N GLU A 15 -11.04 -9.87 21.35
CA GLU A 15 -10.68 -8.49 21.57
C GLU A 15 -9.91 -8.02 20.33
N ASN A 16 -10.53 -7.13 19.55
CA ASN A 16 -9.83 -6.40 18.51
C ASN A 16 -8.80 -5.52 19.23
N LYS A 17 -7.59 -6.05 19.40
CA LYS A 17 -6.36 -5.29 19.66
C LYS A 17 -6.02 -4.48 18.41
N ASP A 18 -6.86 -3.51 18.10
CA ASP A 18 -6.69 -2.57 17.00
C ASP A 18 -6.07 -1.24 17.49
N ASP A 19 -5.45 -1.23 18.68
CA ASP A 19 -4.94 -0.02 19.35
C ASP A 19 -3.40 0.15 19.24
N GLU A 20 -2.72 -0.75 18.53
CA GLU A 20 -1.40 -0.48 17.96
C GLU A 20 -1.62 -0.01 16.52
N GLY A 21 -1.02 1.11 16.14
CA GLY A 21 -1.15 1.69 14.80
C GLY A 21 -0.73 0.74 13.66
N PRO A 22 -0.73 1.22 12.40
CA PRO A 22 -0.36 0.39 11.26
C PRO A 22 1.02 -0.26 11.49
N GLY A 23 1.12 -1.56 11.18
CA GLY A 23 2.40 -2.27 11.22
C GLY A 23 3.38 -1.73 10.18
N GLU A 24 4.64 -2.15 10.24
CA GLU A 24 5.70 -1.59 9.37
C GLU A 24 5.37 -1.76 7.86
N ILE A 25 4.74 -2.88 7.49
CA ILE A 25 4.38 -3.16 6.09
C ILE A 25 3.18 -2.30 5.68
N GLU A 26 2.13 -2.26 6.49
CA GLU A 26 0.95 -1.42 6.28
C GLU A 26 1.35 0.05 6.16
N PHE A 27 2.20 0.54 7.04
CA PHE A 27 2.69 1.91 7.01
C PHE A 27 3.45 2.24 5.72
N SER A 28 4.36 1.36 5.29
CA SER A 28 5.14 1.55 4.06
C SER A 28 4.26 1.52 2.81
N VAL A 29 3.28 0.62 2.76
CA VAL A 29 2.30 0.55 1.68
C VAL A 29 1.42 1.80 1.65
N LEU A 30 1.00 2.30 2.81
CA LEU A 30 0.22 3.54 2.90
C LEU A 30 1.00 4.76 2.41
N GLN A 31 2.31 4.87 2.72
CA GLN A 31 3.15 5.94 2.19
C GLN A 31 3.26 5.87 0.67
N ALA A 32 3.60 4.70 0.10
CA ALA A 32 3.73 4.54 -1.35
C ALA A 32 2.42 4.86 -2.09
N LEU A 33 1.27 4.46 -1.53
CA LEU A 33 -0.03 4.81 -2.11
C LEU A 33 -0.35 6.30 -1.99
N SER A 34 0.10 6.97 -0.92
CA SER A 34 -0.10 8.40 -0.73
C SER A 34 0.70 9.20 -1.77
N GLU A 35 1.96 8.84 -2.02
CA GLU A 35 2.77 9.47 -3.08
C GLU A 35 2.12 9.34 -4.47
N LEU A 36 1.53 8.19 -4.78
CA LEU A 36 0.81 7.98 -6.03
C LEU A 36 -0.50 8.78 -6.12
N GLU A 37 -1.17 9.01 -4.99
CA GLU A 37 -2.36 9.85 -4.90
C GLU A 37 -2.01 11.33 -5.10
N GLU A 38 -0.95 11.81 -4.46
CA GLU A 38 -0.44 13.19 -4.61
C GLU A 38 -0.05 13.51 -6.06
N GLN A 39 0.48 12.52 -6.79
CA GLN A 39 0.82 12.64 -8.20
C GLN A 39 -0.36 12.41 -9.16
N GLY A 40 -1.57 12.15 -8.63
CA GLY A 40 -2.78 11.90 -9.43
C GLY A 40 -2.75 10.59 -10.24
N LEU A 41 -1.82 9.68 -9.92
CA LEU A 41 -1.62 8.41 -10.61
C LEU A 41 -2.60 7.33 -10.13
N LEU A 42 -3.24 7.56 -8.98
CA LEU A 42 -4.18 6.64 -8.35
C LEU A 42 -5.60 6.83 -8.91
N ASN A 43 -5.80 6.49 -10.19
CA ASN A 43 -7.07 6.67 -10.90
C ASN A 43 -7.74 5.35 -11.32
N GLY A 44 -9.07 5.39 -11.50
CA GLY A 44 -9.86 4.28 -12.02
C GLY A 44 -9.61 2.94 -11.32
N LYS A 45 -9.06 1.96 -12.05
CA LYS A 45 -8.74 0.61 -11.53
C LYS A 45 -7.74 0.62 -10.37
N TYR A 46 -6.86 1.63 -10.29
CA TYR A 46 -5.83 1.69 -9.26
C TYR A 46 -6.39 2.02 -7.87
N ILE A 47 -7.57 2.63 -7.79
CA ILE A 47 -8.29 2.87 -6.51
C ILE A 47 -8.71 1.53 -5.87
N ALA A 48 -9.27 0.63 -6.67
CA ALA A 48 -9.67 -0.69 -6.20
C ALA A 48 -8.46 -1.55 -5.81
N ILE A 49 -7.36 -1.43 -6.56
CA ILE A 49 -6.09 -2.10 -6.25
C ILE A 49 -5.51 -1.57 -4.93
N ALA A 50 -5.47 -0.25 -4.73
CA ALA A 50 -4.99 0.37 -3.51
C ALA A 50 -5.78 -0.07 -2.28
N ALA A 51 -7.11 -0.12 -2.35
CA ALA A 51 -7.94 -0.63 -1.26
C ALA A 51 -7.63 -2.09 -0.91
N THR A 52 -7.32 -2.91 -1.91
CA THR A 52 -6.92 -4.31 -1.73
C THR A 52 -5.53 -4.41 -1.09
N LEU A 53 -4.57 -3.63 -1.58
CA LEU A 53 -3.20 -3.56 -1.05
C LEU A 53 -3.19 -3.15 0.43
N LYS A 54 -3.99 -2.15 0.83
CA LYS A 54 -4.12 -1.74 2.24
C LYS A 54 -4.59 -2.89 3.14
N LYS A 55 -5.63 -3.62 2.72
CA LYS A 55 -6.15 -4.77 3.49
C LYS A 55 -5.16 -5.93 3.54
N THR A 56 -4.46 -6.20 2.44
CA THR A 56 -3.46 -7.26 2.38
C THR A 56 -2.26 -6.93 3.25
N ALA A 57 -1.76 -5.69 3.24
CA ALA A 57 -0.65 -5.26 4.07
C ALA A 57 -0.96 -5.44 5.58
N ARG A 58 -2.12 -4.97 6.03
CA ARG A 58 -2.61 -5.19 7.40
C ARG A 58 -2.72 -6.67 7.77
N ALA A 59 -3.15 -7.51 6.84
CA ALA A 59 -3.24 -8.96 7.04
C ALA A 59 -1.86 -9.63 7.14
N VAL A 60 -0.88 -9.14 6.38
CA VAL A 60 0.51 -9.62 6.45
C VAL A 60 1.15 -9.22 7.78
N ASP A 61 1.03 -7.96 8.20
CA ASP A 61 1.57 -7.51 9.50
C ASP A 61 1.01 -8.35 10.65
N ARG A 62 -0.32 -8.50 10.71
CA ARG A 62 -0.96 -9.38 11.71
C ARG A 62 -0.46 -10.82 11.62
N GLY A 63 -0.31 -11.36 10.41
CA GLY A 63 0.18 -12.71 10.19
C GLY A 63 1.64 -12.92 10.61
N LEU A 64 2.47 -11.87 10.59
CA LEU A 64 3.85 -11.91 11.03
C LEU A 64 3.99 -11.68 12.55
N SER A 65 3.14 -10.84 13.15
CA SER A 65 3.14 -10.59 14.59
C SER A 65 2.64 -11.78 15.43
N TYR A 66 1.66 -12.54 14.93
CA TYR A 66 1.09 -13.67 15.66
C TYR A 66 1.86 -14.98 15.40
N GLY A 67 2.94 -15.22 16.16
CA GLY A 67 3.35 -16.59 16.51
C GLY A 67 4.67 -17.13 15.95
N GLY A 68 5.57 -16.30 15.41
CA GLY A 68 6.96 -16.68 15.09
C GLY A 68 7.13 -17.74 13.99
N LYS A 69 6.04 -18.23 13.40
CA LYS A 69 6.03 -19.16 12.26
C LYS A 69 5.25 -18.52 11.13
N ILE A 70 5.97 -18.09 10.10
CA ILE A 70 5.37 -17.55 8.87
C ILE A 70 4.51 -18.64 8.25
N SER A 71 3.20 -18.40 8.13
CA SER A 71 2.30 -19.36 7.49
C SER A 71 2.46 -19.32 5.96
N VAL A 72 2.17 -20.44 5.29
CA VAL A 72 2.15 -20.50 3.81
C VAL A 72 1.17 -19.47 3.22
N ALA A 73 0.04 -19.23 3.90
CA ALA A 73 -0.93 -18.22 3.50
C ALA A 73 -0.35 -16.79 3.60
N THR A 74 0.37 -16.48 4.68
CA THR A 74 1.06 -15.20 4.86
C THR A 74 2.11 -15.00 3.76
N ALA A 75 2.92 -16.01 3.47
CA ALA A 75 3.92 -15.94 2.40
C ALA A 75 3.28 -15.70 1.01
N GLN A 76 2.13 -16.34 0.75
CA GLN A 76 1.40 -16.15 -0.50
C GLN A 76 0.78 -14.74 -0.61
N LEU A 77 0.25 -14.21 0.49
CA LEU A 77 -0.26 -12.84 0.55
C LEU A 77 0.85 -11.81 0.36
N THR A 78 2.02 -12.02 0.99
CA THR A 78 3.21 -11.19 0.77
C THR A 78 3.64 -11.21 -0.69
N LYS A 79 3.68 -12.38 -1.34
CA LYS A 79 4.00 -12.49 -2.77
C LYS A 79 3.01 -11.72 -3.64
N GLN A 80 1.71 -11.90 -3.42
CA GLN A 80 0.68 -11.18 -4.16
C GLN A 80 0.74 -9.67 -3.96
N LEU A 81 1.11 -9.24 -2.74
CA LEU A 81 1.34 -7.83 -2.41
C LEU A 81 2.48 -7.26 -3.27
N PHE A 82 3.65 -7.93 -3.28
CA PHE A 82 4.78 -7.52 -4.12
C PHE A 82 4.46 -7.52 -5.62
N ASP A 83 3.85 -8.59 -6.13
CA ASP A 83 3.48 -8.71 -7.55
C ASP A 83 2.49 -7.63 -8.00
N THR A 84 1.69 -7.10 -7.06
CA THR A 84 0.71 -6.03 -7.34
C THR A 84 1.34 -4.65 -7.22
N LEU A 85 2.24 -4.44 -6.25
CA LEU A 85 3.03 -3.21 -6.12
C LEU A 85 3.89 -2.97 -7.37
N ASP A 86 4.53 -4.02 -7.91
CA ASP A 86 5.34 -3.94 -9.13
C ASP A 86 4.55 -3.49 -10.38
N LYS A 87 3.23 -3.70 -10.38
CA LYS A 87 2.33 -3.31 -11.48
C LYS A 87 1.75 -1.91 -11.33
N LEU A 88 1.99 -1.25 -10.20
CA LEU A 88 1.55 0.13 -10.01
C LEU A 88 2.35 1.05 -10.96
N PRO A 89 1.74 2.16 -11.42
CA PRO A 89 2.49 3.18 -12.14
C PRO A 89 3.63 3.65 -11.25
N GLN A 90 4.83 3.76 -11.84
CA GLN A 90 5.94 4.34 -11.09
C GLN A 90 5.66 5.83 -10.89
N PRO A 91 5.87 6.36 -9.67
CA PRO A 91 5.86 7.81 -9.49
C PRO A 91 6.90 8.40 -10.45
N GLN A 92 6.58 9.53 -11.08
CA GLN A 92 7.56 10.20 -11.92
C GLN A 92 8.66 10.71 -10.99
N GLY A 93 9.77 9.98 -10.92
CA GLY A 93 10.98 10.48 -10.27
C GLY A 93 11.44 11.69 -11.06
N ASP A 94 11.34 12.86 -10.45
CA ASP A 94 11.79 14.19 -10.91
C ASP A 94 12.35 14.18 -12.35
N THR A 95 11.45 14.03 -13.34
CA THR A 95 11.82 13.98 -14.76
C THR A 95 12.14 15.37 -15.31
N GLY A 96 12.13 16.38 -14.43
CA GLY A 96 12.41 17.79 -14.74
C GLY A 96 13.74 18.01 -15.46
N SER A 97 14.69 17.08 -15.41
CA SER A 97 15.96 17.23 -16.14
C SER A 97 15.88 16.81 -17.62
N VAL A 98 15.17 15.73 -17.95
CA VAL A 98 15.28 15.10 -19.28
C VAL A 98 14.45 15.85 -20.32
N PHE A 99 13.24 16.29 -19.96
CA PHE A 99 12.38 17.05 -20.86
C PHE A 99 12.90 18.49 -21.05
N ASP A 100 13.41 19.13 -20.01
CA ASP A 100 14.06 20.45 -20.11
C ASP A 100 15.33 20.39 -20.99
N THR A 101 16.11 19.31 -20.90
CA THR A 101 17.29 19.12 -21.76
C THR A 101 16.89 18.90 -23.22
N LEU A 102 15.80 18.18 -23.48
CA LEU A 102 15.30 17.97 -24.84
C LEU A 102 14.80 19.28 -25.46
N ASP A 103 14.00 20.07 -24.73
CA ASP A 103 13.50 21.38 -25.18
C ASP A 103 14.64 22.37 -25.40
N ALA A 104 15.65 22.38 -24.53
CA ALA A 104 16.85 23.20 -24.70
C ALA A 104 17.64 22.79 -25.96
N THR A 105 17.75 21.49 -26.23
CA THR A 105 18.44 20.95 -27.42
C THR A 105 17.69 21.31 -28.71
N ILE A 106 16.37 21.14 -28.73
CA ILE A 106 15.53 21.50 -29.89
C ILE A 106 15.59 23.01 -30.15
N SER A 107 15.55 23.82 -29.10
CA SER A 107 15.68 25.28 -29.20
C SER A 107 17.04 25.71 -29.75
N ALA A 108 18.12 25.07 -29.31
CA ALA A 108 19.47 25.35 -29.79
C ALA A 108 19.63 25.02 -31.28
N LEU A 109 19.16 23.83 -31.72
CA LEU A 109 19.20 23.41 -33.12
C LEU A 109 18.34 24.31 -34.03
N THR A 110 17.22 24.83 -33.51
CA THR A 110 16.35 25.73 -34.25
C THR A 110 16.98 27.11 -34.42
N MET A 111 17.67 27.63 -33.39
CA MET A 111 18.39 28.90 -33.49
C MET A 111 19.59 28.81 -34.45
N GLU A 112 20.29 27.68 -34.47
CA GLU A 112 21.39 27.43 -35.42
C GLU A 112 20.89 27.35 -36.88
N ALA A 113 19.68 26.85 -37.11
CA ALA A 113 19.08 26.78 -38.44
C ALA A 113 18.46 28.11 -38.94
N LEU A 114 18.21 29.07 -38.04
CA LEU A 114 17.71 30.42 -38.39
C LEU A 114 18.82 31.47 -38.53
N ALA A 115 20.06 31.14 -38.20
CA ALA A 115 21.25 31.99 -38.36
C ALA A 115 21.93 31.76 -39.71
#